data_AF-A0A5C3EGF0-F1
#
_entry.id   AF-A0A5C3EGF0-F1
#
_cell.length_a   1.000
_cell.length_b   1.000
_cell.length_c   1.000
_cell.angle_alpha   90.00
_cell.angle_beta   90.00
_cell.angle_gamma   90.00
#
_symmetry.space_group_name_H-M   'P 1'
#
loop_
_entity.id
_entity.type
_entity.pdbx_description
1 polymer ?
#
loop_
_entity_poly.entity_id
_entity_poly.type
_entity_poly.pdbx_seq_one_letter_code
_entity_poly.pdbx_strand_id
1 'polypeptide(L)'
;MFTSIRSVSLFGLLSLAIILPFLCAINAHEDPAEAESRRLRAQSSNWVHSQPVSSTQIHSPPEVSIDDYRSEYPFRLQKWPEPKIRQKLQTYPTQAQRLVDDLQYFGTADWNPTDNLKTHLKTFDAAITRLTLGPFHPKTVEQQPPSVREMHYDVLGQFTSWLNTHRSDLDSLEGTDEARKRVGRYERALRAADIARALPYIE
;
A
#
# COMPACT_ATOMS: atom_id res chain seq x y z
N MET A 1 -26.23 58.24 -35.89
CA MET A 1 -26.21 58.60 -34.46
C MET A 1 -26.44 57.32 -33.63
N PHE A 2 -25.48 56.39 -33.61
CA PHE A 2 -25.56 55.16 -32.82
C PHE A 2 -24.15 54.57 -32.64
N THR A 3 -23.43 54.99 -31.60
CA THR A 3 -22.17 54.34 -31.16
C THR A 3 -21.86 54.77 -29.72
N SER A 4 -22.51 54.19 -28.71
CA SER A 4 -22.02 54.33 -27.31
C SER A 4 -22.67 53.34 -26.31
N ILE A 5 -22.80 52.05 -26.62
CA ILE A 5 -23.35 51.06 -25.65
C ILE A 5 -22.45 49.83 -25.46
N ARG A 6 -21.42 49.62 -26.29
CA ARG A 6 -20.61 48.37 -26.25
C ARG A 6 -19.45 48.36 -25.25
N SER A 7 -19.19 49.44 -24.52
CA SER A 7 -17.97 49.55 -23.70
C SER A 7 -18.13 49.05 -22.25
N VAL A 8 -19.32 49.13 -21.66
CA VAL A 8 -19.50 48.85 -20.22
C VAL A 8 -19.47 47.35 -19.89
N SER A 9 -19.97 46.50 -20.77
CA SER A 9 -20.03 45.04 -20.56
C SER A 9 -18.65 44.35 -20.61
N LEU A 10 -17.67 44.95 -21.30
CA LEU A 10 -16.32 44.38 -21.42
C LEU A 10 -15.48 44.58 -20.15
N PHE A 11 -15.68 45.70 -19.43
CA PHE A 11 -15.01 45.95 -18.15
C PHE A 11 -15.51 45.03 -17.03
N GLY A 12 -16.80 44.66 -17.04
CA GLY A 12 -17.37 43.76 -16.03
C GLY A 12 -16.85 42.31 -16.12
N LEU A 13 -16.60 41.80 -17.33
CA LEU A 13 -16.02 40.47 -17.50
C LEU A 13 -14.52 40.43 -17.18
N LEU A 14 -13.80 41.52 -17.42
CA LEU A 14 -12.37 41.60 -17.10
C LEU A 14 -12.11 41.69 -15.59
N SER A 15 -12.97 42.38 -14.83
CA SER A 15 -12.83 42.45 -13.36
C SER A 15 -13.12 41.11 -12.67
N LEU A 16 -14.06 40.31 -13.19
CA LEU A 16 -14.39 38.99 -12.64
C LEU A 16 -13.22 38.00 -12.77
N ALA A 17 -12.48 38.06 -13.88
CA ALA A 17 -11.32 37.20 -14.12
C ALA A 17 -10.15 37.47 -13.16
N ILE A 18 -10.03 38.70 -12.65
CA ILE A 18 -8.95 39.09 -11.71
C ILE A 18 -9.27 38.63 -10.28
N ILE A 19 -10.55 38.52 -9.91
CA ILE A 19 -10.95 38.16 -8.53
C ILE A 19 -10.97 36.64 -8.30
N LEU A 20 -11.22 35.83 -9.33
CA LEU A 20 -11.28 34.37 -9.21
C LEU A 20 -10.03 33.69 -8.59
N PRO A 21 -8.77 34.07 -8.89
CA PRO A 21 -7.62 33.43 -8.26
C PRO A 21 -7.50 33.73 -6.77
N PHE A 22 -8.08 34.81 -6.26
CA PHE A 22 -8.06 35.14 -4.83
C PHE A 22 -9.07 34.32 -4.01
N LEU A 23 -10.11 33.76 -4.64
CA LEU A 23 -11.09 32.91 -3.96
C LEU A 23 -10.62 31.45 -3.83
N CYS A 24 -9.66 31.02 -4.64
CA CYS A 24 -9.05 29.68 -4.54
C CYS A 24 -7.83 29.65 -3.61
N ALA A 25 -7.37 30.80 -3.10
CA ALA A 25 -6.28 30.89 -2.13
C ALA A 25 -6.81 30.91 -0.68
N ILE A 26 -7.79 30.06 -0.38
CA ILE A 26 -8.00 29.64 1.00
C ILE A 26 -6.87 28.65 1.28
N ASN A 27 -5.74 29.18 1.73
CA ASN A 27 -4.75 28.37 2.43
C ASN A 27 -5.50 27.75 3.61
N ALA A 28 -5.86 26.48 3.49
CA ALA A 28 -6.14 25.65 4.65
C ALA A 28 -4.86 25.70 5.47
N HIS A 29 -4.83 26.60 6.44
CA HIS A 29 -3.75 26.68 7.40
C HIS A 29 -3.87 25.42 8.24
N GLU A 30 -3.23 24.36 7.76
CA GLU A 30 -3.14 23.10 8.46
C GLU A 30 -2.43 23.39 9.78
N ASP A 31 -3.12 23.10 10.87
CA ASP A 31 -2.58 23.27 12.21
C ASP A 31 -1.32 22.41 12.32
N PRO A 32 -0.14 23.00 12.56
CA PRO A 32 1.11 22.25 12.64
C PRO A 32 1.05 21.17 13.74
N ALA A 33 0.25 21.37 14.80
CA ALA A 33 0.07 20.38 15.84
C ALA A 33 -0.73 19.16 15.37
N GLU A 34 -1.66 19.34 14.41
CA GLU A 34 -2.41 18.25 13.83
C GLU A 34 -1.50 17.39 12.91
N ALA A 35 -0.66 18.04 12.10
CA ALA A 35 0.32 17.35 11.26
C ALA A 35 1.33 16.52 12.08
N GLU A 36 1.82 17.08 13.19
CA GLU A 36 2.71 16.37 14.12
C GLU A 36 2.00 15.20 14.82
N SER A 37 0.74 15.39 15.23
CA SER A 37 -0.08 14.32 15.80
C SER A 37 -0.29 13.16 14.83
N ARG A 38 -0.47 13.42 13.52
CA ARG A 38 -0.55 12.37 12.49
C ARG A 38 0.78 11.63 12.34
N ARG A 39 1.92 12.34 12.35
CA ARG A 39 3.26 11.73 12.32
C ARG A 39 3.50 10.81 13.53
N LEU A 40 3.16 11.26 14.74
CA LEU A 40 3.31 10.46 15.95
C LEU A 40 2.41 9.22 15.94
N ARG A 41 1.17 9.31 15.45
CA ARG A 41 0.30 8.13 15.29
C ARG A 41 0.87 7.15 14.27
N ALA A 42 1.37 7.62 13.12
CA ALA A 42 2.00 6.76 12.12
C ALA A 42 3.24 6.05 12.69
N GLN A 43 4.12 6.77 13.40
CA GLN A 43 5.28 6.16 14.08
C GLN A 43 4.88 5.18 15.19
N SER A 44 3.82 5.46 15.94
CA SER A 44 3.32 4.56 16.98
C SER A 44 2.67 3.29 16.42
N SER A 45 2.09 3.34 15.21
CA SER A 45 1.53 2.15 14.55
C SER A 45 2.61 1.16 14.09
N ASN A 46 3.83 1.64 13.82
CA ASN A 46 5.00 0.78 13.55
C ASN A 46 5.49 0.04 14.81
N TRP A 47 5.03 0.40 16.01
CA TRP A 47 5.48 -0.18 17.28
C TRP A 47 4.62 -1.35 17.79
N VAL A 48 3.57 -1.75 17.07
CA VAL A 48 2.67 -2.83 17.54
C VAL A 48 3.27 -4.24 17.34
N HIS A 49 4.44 -4.39 16.72
CA HIS A 49 5.08 -5.70 16.50
C HIS A 49 6.04 -6.16 17.61
N SER A 50 5.96 -5.61 18.82
CA SER A 50 6.83 -6.04 19.93
C SER A 50 6.12 -6.04 21.28
N GLN A 51 4.95 -6.68 21.37
CA GLN A 51 4.46 -7.14 22.67
C GLN A 51 5.17 -8.47 23.00
N PRO A 52 6.08 -8.53 23.99
CA PRO A 52 6.62 -9.79 24.47
C PRO A 52 5.47 -10.57 25.10
N VAL A 53 4.95 -11.55 24.37
CA VAL A 53 3.91 -12.45 24.88
C VAL A 53 4.51 -13.21 26.05
N SER A 54 3.93 -13.05 27.23
CA SER A 54 4.37 -13.75 28.44
C SER A 54 4.14 -15.25 28.26
N SER A 55 5.23 -16.00 28.07
CA SER A 55 5.25 -17.45 27.94
C SER A 55 4.78 -18.13 29.22
N THR A 56 3.51 -18.52 29.30
CA THR A 56 3.07 -19.49 30.32
C THR A 56 1.86 -20.31 29.85
N GLN A 57 1.97 -20.94 28.67
CA GLN A 57 1.30 -22.21 28.36
C GLN A 57 1.89 -22.74 27.06
N ILE A 58 2.64 -23.86 27.14
CA ILE A 58 3.14 -24.60 25.97
C ILE A 58 1.94 -25.36 25.39
N HIS A 59 0.99 -24.64 24.80
CA HIS A 59 0.19 -25.21 23.73
C HIS A 59 1.08 -25.17 22.51
N SER A 60 1.47 -26.34 21.98
CA SER A 60 2.04 -26.40 20.65
C SER A 60 1.13 -25.59 19.73
N PRO A 61 1.66 -24.56 19.02
CA PRO A 61 0.87 -23.80 18.08
C PRO A 61 0.13 -24.77 17.16
N PRO A 62 -1.14 -24.51 16.79
CA PRO A 62 -1.81 -25.32 15.78
C PRO A 62 -0.87 -25.46 14.58
N GLU A 63 -0.61 -26.70 14.17
CA GLU A 63 0.31 -27.00 13.09
C GLU A 63 -0.22 -26.37 11.80
N VAL A 64 0.44 -25.31 11.34
CA VAL A 64 0.06 -24.58 10.13
C VAL A 64 0.44 -25.43 8.92
N SER A 65 -0.53 -25.73 8.07
CA SER A 65 -0.33 -26.59 6.90
C SER A 65 -0.16 -25.79 5.60
N ILE A 66 0.49 -26.40 4.60
CA ILE A 66 0.57 -25.83 3.26
C ILE A 66 -0.82 -25.68 2.60
N ASP A 67 -1.82 -26.46 3.03
CA ASP A 67 -3.18 -26.35 2.50
C ASP A 67 -3.90 -25.12 3.04
N ASP A 68 -3.62 -24.72 4.28
CA ASP A 68 -4.08 -23.42 4.82
C ASP A 68 -3.53 -22.28 3.96
N TYR A 69 -2.23 -22.33 3.62
CA TYR A 69 -1.60 -21.34 2.75
C TYR A 69 -2.25 -21.30 1.36
N ARG A 70 -2.52 -22.46 0.76
CA ARG A 70 -3.19 -22.56 -0.55
C ARG A 70 -4.61 -21.98 -0.53
N SER A 71 -5.32 -22.12 0.60
CA SER A 71 -6.68 -21.62 0.75
C SER A 71 -6.76 -20.10 0.77
N GLU A 72 -5.76 -19.44 1.36
CA GLU A 72 -5.64 -17.97 1.41
C GLU A 72 -4.87 -17.38 0.22
N TYR A 73 -4.26 -18.22 -0.63
CA TYR A 73 -3.43 -17.77 -1.73
C TYR A 73 -4.20 -16.82 -2.67
N PRO A 74 -3.73 -15.56 -2.87
CA PRO A 74 -4.55 -14.50 -3.46
C PRO A 74 -4.85 -14.69 -4.96
N PHE A 75 -4.21 -15.65 -5.60
CA PHE A 75 -4.39 -15.97 -7.02
C PHE A 75 -5.03 -17.35 -7.20
N ARG A 76 -5.99 -17.47 -8.12
CA ARG A 76 -6.57 -18.79 -8.44
C ARG A 76 -5.54 -19.67 -9.11
N LEU A 77 -5.09 -20.73 -8.42
CA LEU A 77 -4.06 -21.66 -8.93
C LEU A 77 -4.45 -22.31 -10.26
N GLN A 78 -5.74 -22.53 -10.54
CA GLN A 78 -6.15 -23.08 -11.85
C GLN A 78 -5.79 -22.16 -13.02
N LYS A 79 -5.66 -20.85 -12.77
CA LYS A 79 -5.37 -19.84 -13.80
C LYS A 79 -3.88 -19.61 -14.01
N TRP A 80 -3.03 -19.98 -13.05
CA TRP A 80 -1.62 -19.63 -13.06
C TRP A 80 -0.74 -20.88 -13.04
N PRO A 81 0.11 -21.08 -14.07
CA PRO A 81 0.95 -22.27 -14.14
C PRO A 81 1.98 -22.26 -13.03
N GLU A 82 2.42 -23.46 -12.62
CA GLU A 82 3.54 -23.61 -11.70
C GLU A 82 4.76 -22.82 -12.21
N PRO A 83 5.47 -22.08 -11.33
CA PRO A 83 6.67 -21.37 -11.73
C PRO A 83 7.69 -22.36 -12.29
N LYS A 84 8.08 -22.17 -13.55
CA LYS A 84 9.09 -23.01 -14.23
C LYS A 84 10.44 -22.98 -13.51
N ILE A 85 10.73 -21.87 -12.82
CA ILE A 85 11.96 -21.67 -12.08
C ILE A 85 11.60 -21.59 -10.60
N ARG A 86 12.10 -22.54 -9.82
CA ARG A 86 12.00 -22.53 -8.35
C ARG A 86 13.08 -21.61 -7.81
N GLN A 87 12.81 -20.31 -7.83
CA GLN A 87 13.74 -19.33 -7.32
C GLN A 87 13.71 -19.34 -5.79
N LYS A 88 14.80 -19.80 -5.17
CA LYS A 88 15.06 -19.64 -3.75
C LYS A 88 15.73 -18.28 -3.54
N LEU A 89 15.04 -17.38 -2.84
CA LEU A 89 15.59 -16.08 -2.50
C LEU A 89 16.56 -16.22 -1.34
N GLN A 90 17.75 -15.62 -1.47
CA GLN A 90 18.68 -15.47 -0.35
C GLN A 90 18.36 -14.22 0.48
N THR A 91 17.86 -13.17 -0.19
CA THR A 91 17.46 -11.91 0.42
C THR A 91 16.14 -11.44 -0.20
N TYR A 92 15.36 -10.70 0.59
CA TYR A 92 14.11 -10.13 0.10
C TYR A 92 14.38 -8.99 -0.90
N PRO A 93 13.71 -8.95 -2.07
CA PRO A 93 13.95 -7.90 -3.06
C PRO A 93 13.62 -6.51 -2.54
N THR A 94 14.62 -5.63 -2.52
CA THR A 94 14.52 -4.26 -1.96
C THR A 94 13.52 -3.38 -2.68
N GLN A 95 13.16 -3.68 -3.93
CA GLN A 95 12.22 -2.89 -4.71
C GLN A 95 10.85 -2.78 -4.03
N ALA A 96 10.30 -3.89 -3.52
CA ALA A 96 8.98 -3.86 -2.88
C ALA A 96 9.01 -3.10 -1.56
N GLN A 97 10.10 -3.25 -0.79
CA GLN A 97 10.30 -2.53 0.46
C GLN A 97 10.39 -1.02 0.23
N ARG A 98 11.28 -0.56 -0.67
CA ARG A 98 11.43 0.86 -0.99
C ARG A 98 10.11 1.51 -1.42
N LEU A 99 9.34 0.85 -2.26
CA LEU A 99 8.04 1.37 -2.71
C LEU A 99 7.04 1.58 -1.56
N VAL A 100 7.10 0.76 -0.50
CA VAL A 100 6.26 0.93 0.69
C VAL A 100 6.80 2.01 1.61
N ASP A 101 8.13 2.07 1.75
CA ASP A 101 8.79 3.13 2.52
C ASP A 101 8.48 4.51 1.91
N ASP A 102 8.55 4.65 0.58
CA ASP A 102 8.26 5.88 -0.14
C ASP A 102 6.80 6.33 0.08
N LEU A 103 5.86 5.39 0.12
CA LEU A 103 4.44 5.67 0.36
C LEU A 103 4.18 6.27 1.75
N GLN A 104 5.02 6.02 2.75
CA GLN A 104 4.86 6.62 4.08
C GLN A 104 4.97 8.15 4.06
N TYR A 105 5.61 8.71 3.03
CA TYR A 105 5.73 10.16 2.86
C TYR A 105 4.58 10.77 2.09
N PHE A 106 3.68 9.97 1.49
CA PHE A 106 2.55 10.49 0.69
C PHE A 106 1.71 11.50 1.49
N GLY A 107 1.42 12.65 0.86
CA GLY A 107 0.66 13.74 1.49
C GLY A 107 1.49 14.60 2.46
N THR A 108 2.78 14.30 2.68
CA THR A 108 3.68 15.14 3.49
C THR A 108 4.53 16.06 2.60
N ALA A 109 5.21 17.03 3.20
CA ALA A 109 6.17 17.89 2.49
C ALA A 109 7.37 17.12 1.92
N ASP A 110 7.63 15.90 2.44
CA ASP A 110 8.71 15.03 1.99
C ASP A 110 8.28 14.13 0.81
N TRP A 111 6.99 14.13 0.41
CA TRP A 111 6.55 13.47 -0.81
C TRP A 111 7.12 14.20 -2.02
N ASN A 112 7.87 13.49 -2.86
CA ASN A 112 8.32 14.05 -4.12
C ASN A 112 7.11 14.34 -5.03
N PRO A 113 6.83 15.62 -5.38
CA PRO A 113 5.62 15.97 -6.13
C PRO A 113 5.64 15.45 -7.58
N THR A 114 6.80 15.05 -8.08
CA THR A 114 6.91 14.40 -9.41
C THR A 114 6.50 12.93 -9.37
N ASP A 115 6.43 12.33 -8.18
CA ASP A 115 6.00 10.96 -8.02
C ASP A 115 4.48 10.85 -8.13
N ASN A 116 4.07 10.09 -9.14
CA ASN A 116 2.67 9.79 -9.38
C ASN A 116 2.25 8.60 -8.52
N LEU A 117 1.37 8.83 -7.54
CA LEU A 117 0.84 7.78 -6.65
C LEU A 117 0.32 6.57 -7.43
N LYS A 118 -0.42 6.79 -8.53
CA LYS A 118 -0.95 5.71 -9.38
C LYS A 118 0.17 4.85 -9.99
N THR A 119 1.27 5.48 -10.38
CA THR A 119 2.46 4.78 -10.90
C THR A 119 3.16 3.99 -9.78
N HIS A 120 3.28 4.56 -8.58
CA HIS A 120 3.82 3.86 -7.41
C HIS A 120 3.01 2.61 -7.08
N LEU A 121 1.69 2.74 -6.95
CA LEU A 121 0.78 1.62 -6.69
C LEU A 121 0.86 0.53 -7.77
N LYS A 122 0.94 0.91 -9.05
CA LYS A 122 1.11 -0.05 -10.15
C LYS A 122 2.46 -0.77 -10.10
N THR A 123 3.52 -0.05 -9.76
CA THR A 123 4.87 -0.63 -9.65
C THR A 123 4.94 -1.62 -8.50
N PHE A 124 4.30 -1.28 -7.36
CA PHE A 124 4.18 -2.18 -6.23
C PHE A 124 3.33 -3.41 -6.58
N ASP A 125 2.18 -3.24 -7.25
CA ASP A 125 1.36 -4.36 -7.75
C ASP A 125 2.18 -5.32 -8.60
N ALA A 126 2.99 -4.81 -9.53
CA ALA A 126 3.84 -5.63 -10.38
C ALA A 126 4.92 -6.37 -9.57
N ALA A 127 5.55 -5.70 -8.61
CA ALA A 127 6.58 -6.29 -7.76
C ALA A 127 6.02 -7.43 -6.89
N ILE A 128 4.89 -7.20 -6.19
CA ILE A 128 4.23 -8.22 -5.37
C ILE A 128 3.70 -9.36 -6.23
N THR A 129 3.06 -9.06 -7.37
CA THR A 129 2.58 -10.12 -8.27
C THR A 129 3.71 -11.05 -8.71
N ARG A 130 4.89 -10.50 -9.06
CA ARG A 130 6.06 -11.30 -9.42
C ARG A 130 6.54 -12.17 -8.25
N LEU A 131 6.55 -11.63 -7.03
CA LEU A 131 6.94 -12.37 -5.83
C LEU A 131 5.96 -13.51 -5.54
N THR A 132 4.66 -13.23 -5.54
CA THR A 132 3.61 -14.21 -5.25
C THR A 132 3.56 -15.31 -6.31
N LEU A 133 3.67 -14.97 -7.60
CA LEU A 133 3.65 -15.97 -8.67
C LEU A 133 4.96 -16.78 -8.80
N GLY A 134 6.03 -16.38 -8.12
CA GLY A 134 7.35 -17.00 -8.20
C GLY A 134 7.82 -17.57 -6.85
N PRO A 135 8.70 -16.88 -6.11
CA PRO A 135 9.23 -17.36 -4.83
C PRO A 135 8.18 -17.70 -3.77
N PHE A 136 7.04 -16.99 -3.76
CA PHE A 136 5.93 -17.19 -2.83
C PHE A 136 4.77 -17.96 -3.47
N HIS A 137 5.03 -18.77 -4.49
CA HIS A 137 4.03 -19.69 -4.99
C HIS A 137 3.83 -20.85 -3.99
N PRO A 138 2.64 -21.49 -3.87
CA PRO A 138 2.43 -22.61 -2.95
C PRO A 138 3.25 -23.89 -3.19
N LYS A 139 4.15 -23.88 -4.17
CA LYS A 139 5.10 -24.97 -4.47
C LYS A 139 6.54 -24.63 -4.07
N THR A 140 6.81 -23.36 -3.76
CA THR A 140 8.15 -22.81 -3.55
C THR A 140 8.25 -22.04 -2.24
N VAL A 141 7.13 -21.68 -1.62
CA VAL A 141 7.11 -20.87 -0.38
C VAL A 141 7.82 -21.55 0.79
N GLU A 142 7.67 -22.87 0.97
CA GLU A 142 8.33 -23.63 2.05
C GLU A 142 9.86 -23.70 1.89
N GLN A 143 10.36 -23.47 0.67
CA GLN A 143 11.80 -23.42 0.37
C GLN A 143 12.39 -22.03 0.63
N GLN A 144 11.56 -21.01 0.91
CA GLN A 144 12.07 -19.68 1.18
C GLN A 144 12.59 -19.60 2.64
N PRO A 145 13.77 -19.01 2.86
CA PRO A 145 14.28 -18.80 4.22
C PRO A 145 13.25 -18.11 5.12
N PRO A 146 13.15 -18.46 6.41
CA PRO A 146 12.23 -17.80 7.34
C PRO A 146 12.34 -16.27 7.34
N SER A 147 13.56 -15.72 7.26
CA SER A 147 13.79 -14.28 7.17
C SER A 147 13.18 -13.63 5.93
N VAL A 148 13.18 -14.32 4.79
CA VAL A 148 12.56 -13.84 3.56
C VAL A 148 11.03 -13.85 3.68
N ARG A 149 10.48 -14.86 4.36
CA ARG A 149 9.03 -14.96 4.61
C ARG A 149 8.53 -13.89 5.56
N GLU A 150 9.28 -13.62 6.63
CA GLU A 150 8.99 -12.53 7.57
C GLU A 150 8.99 -11.17 6.86
N MET A 151 10.04 -10.87 6.08
CA MET A 151 10.12 -9.62 5.32
C MET A 151 8.95 -9.45 4.33
N HIS A 152 8.46 -10.55 3.75
CA HIS A 152 7.30 -10.49 2.86
C HIS A 152 6.02 -10.14 3.61
N TYR A 153 5.81 -10.74 4.78
CA TYR A 153 4.72 -10.42 5.68
C TYR A 153 4.79 -8.95 6.11
N ASP A 154 5.95 -8.46 6.55
CA ASP A 154 6.14 -7.08 7.00
C ASP A 154 5.83 -6.06 5.90
N VAL A 155 6.35 -6.27 4.69
CA VAL A 155 6.12 -5.37 3.55
C VAL A 155 4.64 -5.34 3.15
N LEU A 156 3.97 -6.50 3.14
CA LEU A 156 2.54 -6.56 2.88
C LEU A 156 1.72 -5.93 4.00
N GLY A 157 2.14 -6.08 5.26
CA GLY A 157 1.49 -5.50 6.43
C GLY A 157 1.53 -3.99 6.40
N GLN A 158 2.71 -3.41 6.17
CA GLN A 158 2.90 -1.97 6.03
C GLN A 158 2.09 -1.40 4.86
N PHE A 159 2.12 -2.05 3.70
CA PHE A 159 1.34 -1.59 2.54
C PHE A 159 -0.17 -1.68 2.79
N THR A 160 -0.66 -2.77 3.40
CA THR A 160 -2.08 -2.94 3.70
C THR A 160 -2.56 -1.91 4.72
N SER A 161 -1.74 -1.61 5.74
CA SER A 161 -2.00 -0.53 6.70
C SER A 161 -2.09 0.82 5.99
N TRP A 162 -1.15 1.11 5.09
CA TRP A 162 -1.15 2.34 4.29
C TRP A 162 -2.41 2.46 3.43
N LEU A 163 -2.83 1.40 2.74
CA LEU A 163 -4.04 1.40 1.91
C LEU A 163 -5.30 1.69 2.73
N ASN A 164 -5.39 1.13 3.95
CA ASN A 164 -6.52 1.38 4.84
C ASN A 164 -6.54 2.81 5.35
N THR A 165 -5.37 3.37 5.65
CA THR A 165 -5.21 4.76 6.11
C THR A 165 -5.58 5.77 5.02
N HIS A 166 -5.14 5.54 3.78
CA HIS A 166 -5.34 6.44 2.64
C HIS A 166 -6.54 6.04 1.77
N ARG A 167 -7.57 5.49 2.39
CA ARG A 167 -8.66 4.89 1.64
C ARG A 167 -9.46 5.90 0.81
N SER A 168 -9.68 7.10 1.33
CA SER A 168 -10.35 8.20 0.62
C SER A 168 -9.58 8.65 -0.63
N ASP A 169 -8.25 8.67 -0.54
CA ASP A 169 -7.38 9.08 -1.65
C ASP A 169 -7.43 8.04 -2.77
N LEU A 170 -7.45 6.75 -2.40
CA LEU A 170 -7.64 5.65 -3.35
C LEU A 170 -9.02 5.71 -4.01
N ASP A 171 -10.08 5.91 -3.23
CA ASP A 171 -11.43 6.04 -3.76
C ASP A 171 -11.52 7.18 -4.79
N SER A 172 -10.83 8.31 -4.53
CA SER A 172 -10.76 9.45 -5.46
C SER A 172 -9.91 9.15 -6.71
N LEU A 173 -8.82 8.38 -6.56
CA LEU A 173 -7.86 8.10 -7.63
C LEU A 173 -8.31 7.02 -8.62
N GLU A 174 -8.94 5.95 -8.13
CA GLU A 174 -9.33 4.78 -8.93
C GLU A 174 -10.81 4.41 -8.83
N GLY A 175 -11.60 5.10 -8.01
CA GLY A 175 -13.00 4.80 -7.75
C GLY A 175 -13.17 3.82 -6.59
N THR A 176 -14.26 3.99 -5.84
CA THR A 176 -14.53 3.23 -4.59
C THR A 176 -14.48 1.72 -4.77
N ASP A 177 -14.99 1.19 -5.89
CA ASP A 177 -15.03 -0.25 -6.14
C ASP A 177 -13.63 -0.83 -6.42
N GLU A 178 -12.79 -0.14 -7.18
CA GLU A 178 -11.43 -0.59 -7.47
C GLU A 178 -10.54 -0.49 -6.23
N ALA A 179 -10.66 0.60 -5.47
CA ALA A 179 -10.02 0.74 -4.16
C ALA A 179 -10.42 -0.38 -3.21
N ARG A 180 -11.71 -0.79 -3.21
CA ARG A 180 -12.20 -1.92 -2.39
C ARG A 180 -11.57 -3.23 -2.80
N LYS A 181 -11.52 -3.49 -4.11
CA LYS A 181 -10.88 -4.70 -4.65
C LYS A 181 -9.39 -4.74 -4.32
N ARG A 182 -8.70 -3.60 -4.38
CA ARG A 182 -7.28 -3.48 -4.03
C ARG A 182 -7.06 -3.83 -2.57
N VAL A 183 -7.74 -3.17 -1.63
CA VAL A 183 -7.62 -3.46 -0.19
C VAL A 183 -7.88 -4.94 0.09
N GLY A 184 -9.01 -5.48 -0.36
CA GLY A 184 -9.36 -6.88 -0.12
C GLY A 184 -8.39 -7.88 -0.77
N ARG A 185 -7.72 -7.52 -1.88
CA ARG A 185 -6.66 -8.34 -2.48
C ARG A 185 -5.43 -8.39 -1.58
N TYR A 186 -5.01 -7.25 -1.04
CA TYR A 186 -3.82 -7.17 -0.20
C TYR A 186 -4.05 -7.73 1.21
N GLU A 187 -5.24 -7.61 1.77
CA GLU A 187 -5.62 -8.30 3.01
C GLU A 187 -5.52 -9.83 2.87
N ARG A 188 -5.97 -10.39 1.73
CA ARG A 188 -5.78 -11.82 1.43
C ARG A 188 -4.31 -12.18 1.29
N ALA A 189 -3.54 -11.37 0.56
CA ALA A 189 -2.10 -11.60 0.40
C ALA A 189 -1.38 -11.55 1.76
N LEU A 190 -1.75 -10.63 2.64
CA LEU A 190 -1.21 -10.51 4.00
C LEU A 190 -1.52 -11.75 4.84
N ARG A 191 -2.77 -12.25 4.81
CA ARG A 191 -3.11 -13.52 5.50
C ARG A 191 -2.32 -14.70 4.97
N ALA A 192 -2.15 -14.81 3.65
CA ALA A 192 -1.30 -15.84 3.07
C ALA A 192 0.15 -15.69 3.56
N ALA A 193 0.70 -14.47 3.63
CA ALA A 193 2.05 -14.24 4.12
C ALA A 193 2.21 -14.56 5.62
N ASP A 194 1.17 -14.30 6.43
CA ASP A 194 1.12 -14.66 7.85
C ASP A 194 1.18 -16.18 8.04
N ILE A 195 0.43 -16.93 7.24
CA ILE A 195 0.52 -18.39 7.20
C ILE A 195 1.92 -18.82 6.73
N ALA A 196 2.45 -18.17 5.69
CA ALA A 196 3.74 -18.53 5.11
C ALA A 196 4.87 -18.45 6.13
N ARG A 197 4.95 -17.42 6.99
CA ARG A 197 6.02 -17.31 8.00
C ARG A 197 5.98 -18.44 9.05
N ALA A 198 4.82 -19.07 9.26
CA ALA A 198 4.65 -20.18 10.20
C ALA A 198 4.90 -21.56 9.58
N LEU A 199 4.99 -21.70 8.25
CA LEU A 199 5.23 -22.99 7.60
C LEU A 199 6.61 -23.58 7.97
N PRO A 200 6.76 -24.91 8.00
CA PRO A 200 8.07 -25.54 8.16
C PRO A 200 9.01 -25.14 7.02
N TYR A 201 10.28 -24.91 7.34
CA TYR A 201 11.31 -24.62 6.34
C TYR A 201 11.87 -25.93 5.78
N ILE A 202 11.86 -26.06 4.44
CA ILE A 202 12.39 -27.21 3.72
C ILE A 202 13.61 -26.74 2.92
N GLU A 203 14.79 -27.29 3.23
CA GLU A 203 16.05 -26.88 2.58
C GLU A 203 16.14 -27.21 1.10
#